data_AF-A0A7K9QJ48-F1
#
_entry.id   AF-A0A7K9QJ48-F1
#
_cell.length_a   1.000
_cell.length_b   1.000
_cell.length_c   1.000
_cell.angle_alpha   90.00
_cell.angle_beta   90.00
_cell.angle_gamma   90.00
#
_symmetry.space_group_name_H-M   'P 1'
#
loop_
_entity.id
_entity.type
_entity.pdbx_description
1 polymer ?
#
loop_
_entity_poly.entity_id
_entity_poly.type
_entity_poly.pdbx_seq_one_letter_code
_entity_poly.pdbx_strand_id
1 'polypeptide(L)'
;ESIPMKSLKCYNDYSSQVTCTWMEHSEAHDLVGMILYQRDNIKMEKKDMFCKRQTKNDLQETPDIYVHWVCRNTTDYFGIGVNYIYGFRPKKVLRTELHVDLFKNVQPLPPQNLSVSSMTSGDFLLSWNTADGSQGLGNALDYEVSYRREWESWEEAASLLLSNTTHCSLRHEDLVPGSSYIARVRARPGQASSFSGQFSEWSTEVSWKTPEGGLQPRNLRCLFSGGDRLMCSWEVKKAITTSVLFGLFFKATPASEEEECSPVHEKTLPHTPYVVQSCEIPVNNSSSQSQYHVSVRAKTEDKLIEAYRNIQVLPPANVSVTATENQEYELRWKKHDLNYSFITQRYQVKYWENKRYEKVTYKVQEVDESMLLRNRPACTDCRQNQLIPGV
;
A
#
# COMPACT_ATOMS: atom_id res chain seq x y z
N GLU A 1 16.33 -10.81 39.21
CA GLU A 1 17.50 -11.40 39.87
C GLU A 1 18.43 -12.05 38.84
N SER A 2 19.75 -11.83 38.94
CA SER A 2 20.74 -12.30 37.97
C SER A 2 21.01 -13.82 38.08
N ILE A 3 21.57 -14.44 37.04
CA ILE A 3 21.90 -15.88 37.04
C ILE A 3 22.87 -16.26 38.18
N PRO A 4 23.95 -15.49 38.44
CA PRO A 4 24.81 -15.74 39.60
C PRO A 4 24.04 -15.74 40.92
N MET A 5 23.09 -14.82 41.09
CA MET A 5 22.34 -14.73 42.34
C MET A 5 21.30 -15.85 42.47
N LYS A 6 20.54 -16.16 41.42
CA LYS A 6 19.55 -17.26 41.42
C LYS A 6 20.18 -18.63 41.67
N SER A 7 21.41 -18.83 41.18
CA SER A 7 22.13 -20.10 41.29
C SER A 7 22.98 -20.20 42.55
N LEU A 8 23.12 -19.11 43.32
CA LEU A 8 23.95 -19.08 44.51
C LEU A 8 23.38 -19.98 45.60
N LYS A 9 24.17 -20.96 46.03
CA LYS A 9 23.90 -21.80 47.19
C LYS A 9 25.13 -21.80 48.08
N CYS A 10 24.97 -21.42 49.34
CA CYS A 10 26.06 -21.37 50.30
C CYS A 10 25.78 -22.26 51.49
N TYR A 11 26.79 -23.03 51.89
CA TYR A 11 26.77 -23.95 53.01
C TYR A 11 27.99 -23.67 53.90
N ASN A 12 27.89 -23.88 55.20
CA ASN A 12 28.99 -23.73 56.15
C ASN A 12 29.08 -24.96 57.04
N ASP A 13 30.27 -25.21 57.57
CA ASP A 13 30.55 -26.34 58.46
C ASP A 13 30.38 -26.01 59.96
N TYR A 14 29.93 -24.78 60.26
CA TYR A 14 29.81 -24.23 61.61
C TYR A 14 31.11 -24.27 62.44
N SER A 15 32.26 -24.49 61.79
CA SER A 15 33.57 -24.59 62.43
C SER A 15 34.47 -23.44 61.97
N SER A 16 34.73 -23.36 60.67
CA SER A 16 35.67 -22.40 60.10
C SER A 16 35.48 -22.15 58.61
N GLN A 17 34.68 -22.96 57.89
CA GLN A 17 34.61 -22.94 56.43
C GLN A 17 33.21 -22.64 55.90
N VAL A 18 33.18 -21.82 54.85
CA VAL A 18 31.99 -21.53 54.03
C VAL A 18 32.28 -21.91 52.59
N THR A 19 31.39 -22.71 52.00
CA THR A 19 31.44 -23.10 50.59
C THR A 19 30.19 -22.60 49.87
N CYS A 20 30.39 -21.82 48.80
CA CYS A 20 29.33 -21.34 47.94
C CYS A 20 29.49 -21.90 46.52
N THR A 21 28.40 -22.28 45.89
CA THR A 21 28.34 -22.67 44.48
C THR A 21 27.42 -21.72 43.72
N TRP A 22 27.83 -21.30 42.52
CA TRP A 22 27.01 -20.45 41.65
C TRP A 22 27.40 -20.65 40.19
N MET A 23 26.57 -20.13 39.29
CA MET A 23 26.72 -20.23 37.84
C MET A 23 26.73 -18.86 37.16
N GLU A 24 27.50 -18.72 36.09
CA GLU A 24 27.41 -17.58 35.15
C GLU A 24 27.47 -18.04 33.71
N HIS A 25 26.94 -17.21 32.81
CA HIS A 25 27.03 -17.46 31.38
C HIS A 25 28.48 -17.34 30.91
N SER A 26 28.95 -18.25 30.06
CA SER A 26 30.31 -18.28 29.53
C SER A 26 30.69 -16.98 28.82
N GLU A 27 29.85 -16.50 27.91
CA GLU A 27 30.09 -15.24 27.19
C GLU A 27 30.17 -14.02 28.13
N ALA A 28 29.32 -13.97 29.16
CA ALA A 28 29.35 -12.88 30.14
C ALA A 28 30.62 -12.93 31.00
N HIS A 29 31.09 -14.15 31.32
CA HIS A 29 32.37 -14.35 31.98
C HIS A 29 33.53 -13.81 31.15
N ASP A 30 33.57 -14.16 29.86
CA ASP A 30 34.64 -13.74 28.95
C ASP A 30 34.68 -12.21 28.80
N LEU A 31 33.53 -11.54 28.82
CA LEU A 31 33.44 -10.09 28.69
C LEU A 31 33.81 -9.33 29.96
N VAL A 32 33.31 -9.76 31.12
CA VAL A 32 33.39 -8.97 32.37
C VAL A 32 33.90 -9.82 33.53
N GLY A 33 33.32 -11.01 33.72
CA GLY A 33 33.58 -11.87 34.87
C GLY A 33 33.08 -11.26 36.19
N MET A 34 32.55 -12.12 37.07
CA MET A 34 32.02 -11.70 38.36
C MET A 34 32.92 -12.12 39.53
N ILE A 35 32.84 -11.37 40.63
CA ILE A 35 33.44 -11.71 41.92
C ILE A 35 32.29 -11.89 42.91
N LEU A 36 32.24 -13.06 43.54
CA LEU A 36 31.39 -13.29 44.70
C LEU A 36 32.10 -12.72 45.94
N TYR A 37 31.40 -11.90 46.71
CA TYR A 37 31.86 -11.41 48.01
C TYR A 37 30.85 -11.76 49.11
N GLN A 38 31.38 -11.96 50.31
CA GLN A 38 30.64 -12.16 51.54
C GLN A 38 30.76 -10.90 52.39
N ARG A 39 29.68 -10.51 53.07
CA ARG A 39 29.65 -9.42 54.03
C ARG A 39 28.91 -9.91 55.27
N ASP A 40 29.48 -9.73 56.45
CA ASP A 40 28.76 -9.99 57.70
C ASP A 40 27.93 -8.77 58.13
N ASN A 41 26.95 -8.99 59.00
CA ASN A 41 26.10 -7.93 59.55
C ASN A 41 26.72 -7.21 60.76
N ILE A 42 27.93 -7.59 61.20
CA ILE A 42 28.55 -7.08 62.44
C ILE A 42 29.70 -6.12 62.12
N LYS A 43 30.70 -6.59 61.37
CA LYS A 43 31.85 -5.81 60.90
C LYS A 43 31.55 -5.05 59.59
N MET A 44 30.52 -5.47 58.83
CA MET A 44 30.12 -4.88 57.55
C MET A 44 31.22 -4.86 56.46
N GLU A 45 32.33 -5.57 56.68
CA GLU A 45 33.44 -5.67 55.74
C GLU A 45 33.09 -6.61 54.58
N LYS A 46 33.50 -6.25 53.37
CA LYS A 46 33.33 -7.10 52.18
C LYS A 46 34.59 -7.94 51.98
N LYS A 47 34.43 -9.26 52.09
CA LYS A 47 35.51 -10.22 51.83
C LYS A 47 35.20 -10.97 50.54
N ASP A 48 36.12 -10.90 49.59
CA ASP A 48 36.00 -11.65 48.33
C ASP A 48 36.14 -13.15 48.60
N MET A 49 35.28 -13.94 47.97
CA MET A 49 35.32 -15.39 48.06
C MET A 49 36.32 -15.94 47.05
N PHE A 50 37.12 -16.93 47.46
CA PHE A 50 38.07 -17.57 46.56
C PHE A 50 37.37 -18.61 45.69
N CYS A 51 37.04 -18.24 44.46
CA CYS A 51 36.30 -19.06 43.51
C CYS A 51 37.22 -19.83 42.55
N LYS A 52 36.94 -21.12 42.37
CA LYS A 52 37.57 -21.96 41.34
C LYS A 52 36.49 -22.52 40.41
N ARG A 53 36.80 -22.56 39.11
CA ARG A 53 35.91 -23.17 38.11
C ARG A 53 35.82 -24.67 38.39
N GLN A 54 34.61 -25.20 38.41
CA GLN A 54 34.36 -26.62 38.55
C GLN A 54 34.57 -27.28 37.18
N THR A 55 35.58 -28.15 37.05
CA THR A 55 35.79 -28.99 35.87
C THR A 55 34.83 -30.19 35.94
N LYS A 56 34.09 -30.42 34.85
CA LYS A 56 33.08 -31.49 34.72
C LYS A 56 33.66 -32.82 35.21
N ASN A 57 33.13 -33.32 36.32
CA ASN A 57 33.17 -34.76 36.60
C ASN A 57 32.07 -35.27 37.53
N ASP A 58 30.99 -34.54 37.82
CA ASP A 58 29.93 -35.12 38.68
C ASP A 58 28.54 -34.48 38.64
N LEU A 59 28.11 -33.85 37.54
CA LEU A 59 26.70 -33.46 37.40
C LEU A 59 26.19 -33.63 35.96
N GLN A 60 25.13 -34.43 35.86
CA GLN A 60 24.31 -34.70 34.68
C GLN A 60 23.43 -33.46 34.39
N GLU A 61 23.32 -33.10 33.10
CA GLU A 61 22.36 -32.13 32.52
C GLU A 61 22.49 -30.65 32.92
N THR A 62 23.61 -29.99 32.61
CA THR A 62 23.58 -28.52 32.38
C THR A 62 24.17 -28.18 31.03
N PRO A 63 23.54 -27.29 30.22
CA PRO A 63 24.08 -26.86 28.93
C PRO A 63 25.51 -26.33 29.07
N ASP A 64 26.39 -26.57 28.09
CA ASP A 64 27.80 -26.12 28.04
C ASP A 64 28.00 -24.58 28.05
N ILE A 65 26.90 -23.86 28.25
CA ILE A 65 26.77 -22.40 28.18
C ILE A 65 27.03 -21.76 29.56
N TYR A 66 26.97 -22.53 30.65
CA TYR A 66 27.17 -22.02 32.01
C TYR A 66 28.48 -22.51 32.63
N VAL A 67 29.22 -21.57 33.20
CA VAL A 67 30.42 -21.83 34.01
C VAL A 67 30.00 -21.98 35.46
N HIS A 68 30.33 -23.13 36.04
CA HIS A 68 30.08 -23.44 37.44
C HIS A 68 31.28 -23.04 38.31
N TRP A 69 31.01 -22.32 39.39
CA TRP A 69 32.00 -21.84 40.32
C TRP A 69 31.78 -22.43 41.69
N VAL A 70 32.86 -22.92 42.30
CA VAL A 70 32.91 -23.33 43.70
C VAL A 70 33.84 -22.36 44.43
N CYS A 71 33.28 -21.62 45.37
CA CYS A 71 34.02 -20.63 46.14
C CYS A 71 34.13 -21.03 47.59
N ARG A 72 35.31 -20.85 48.18
CA ARG A 72 35.56 -21.15 49.59
C ARG A 72 36.11 -19.94 50.31
N ASN A 73 35.74 -19.80 51.57
CA ASN A 73 36.26 -18.79 52.47
C ASN A 73 36.31 -19.33 53.90
N THR A 74 37.24 -18.79 54.69
CA THR A 74 37.32 -19.06 56.12
C THR A 74 36.70 -17.92 56.91
N THR A 75 35.98 -18.26 57.98
CA THR A 75 35.39 -17.32 58.92
C THR A 75 35.65 -17.79 60.35
N ASP A 76 35.90 -16.84 61.24
CA ASP A 76 36.40 -17.14 62.59
C ASP A 76 35.28 -17.25 63.64
N TYR A 77 34.03 -16.99 63.25
CA TYR A 77 32.90 -16.94 64.18
C TYR A 77 31.58 -17.32 63.50
N PHE A 78 30.91 -18.33 64.06
CA PHE A 78 29.52 -18.66 63.76
C PHE A 78 28.69 -18.50 65.03
N GLY A 79 27.50 -17.92 64.89
CA GLY A 79 26.60 -17.72 66.01
C GLY A 79 25.18 -17.52 65.56
N ILE A 80 24.23 -17.86 66.44
CA ILE A 80 22.82 -17.56 66.23
C ILE A 80 22.65 -16.03 66.20
N GLY A 81 22.01 -15.50 65.15
CA GLY A 81 21.85 -14.06 64.92
C GLY A 81 22.94 -13.41 64.07
N VAL A 82 23.97 -14.15 63.65
CA VAL A 82 24.95 -13.69 62.66
C VAL A 82 24.39 -13.94 61.26
N ASN A 83 24.29 -12.88 60.46
CA ASN A 83 23.80 -12.97 59.08
C ASN A 83 24.93 -12.65 58.10
N TYR A 84 25.15 -13.56 57.14
CA TYR A 84 26.05 -13.32 56.01
C TYR A 84 25.25 -12.91 54.78
N ILE A 85 25.59 -11.76 54.23
CA ILE A 85 25.05 -11.24 52.98
C ILE A 85 26.05 -11.53 51.88
N TYR A 86 25.59 -12.21 50.83
CA TYR A 86 26.39 -12.48 49.65
C TYR A 86 26.01 -11.54 48.52
N GLY A 87 27.00 -11.10 47.75
CA GLY A 87 26.77 -10.24 46.60
C GLY A 87 27.77 -10.50 45.50
N PHE A 88 27.42 -10.04 44.31
CA PHE A 88 28.29 -10.11 43.15
C PHE A 88 28.71 -8.70 42.74
N ARG A 89 29.97 -8.55 42.32
CA ARG A 89 30.48 -7.34 41.67
C ARG A 89 31.24 -7.70 40.39
N PRO A 90 31.11 -6.91 39.32
CA PRO A 90 31.89 -7.14 38.10
C PRO A 90 33.37 -6.86 38.37
N LYS A 91 34.26 -7.60 37.71
CA LYS A 91 35.72 -7.35 37.78
C LYS A 91 36.11 -6.04 37.11
N LYS A 92 35.35 -5.62 36.10
CA LYS A 92 35.52 -4.35 35.39
C LYS A 92 34.55 -3.32 35.93
N VAL A 93 35.01 -2.06 36.02
CA VAL A 93 34.13 -0.93 36.35
C VAL A 93 33.29 -0.61 35.11
N LEU A 94 31.99 -0.87 35.17
CA LEU A 94 31.03 -0.54 34.12
C LEU A 94 30.24 0.70 34.55
N ARG A 95 30.74 1.86 34.19
CA ARG A 95 30.15 3.17 34.52
C ARG A 95 30.20 4.08 33.32
N THR A 96 29.11 4.80 33.07
CA THR A 96 29.05 5.89 32.11
C THR A 96 28.48 7.11 32.81
N GLU A 97 29.00 8.28 32.47
CA GLU A 97 28.58 9.56 33.05
C GLU A 97 28.38 10.56 31.92
N LEU A 98 27.36 11.41 32.06
CA LEU A 98 27.05 12.44 31.10
C LEU A 98 26.61 13.70 31.84
N HIS A 99 27.29 14.81 31.57
CA HIS A 99 26.83 16.13 32.00
C HIS A 99 25.78 16.63 31.00
N VAL A 100 24.55 16.78 31.45
CA VAL A 100 23.43 17.22 30.61
C VAL A 100 23.15 18.70 30.87
N ASP A 101 23.36 19.53 29.85
CA ASP A 101 22.88 20.92 29.83
C ASP A 101 21.40 20.92 29.45
N LEU A 102 20.54 21.22 30.42
CA LEU A 102 19.09 21.18 30.27
C LEU A 102 18.58 22.11 29.17
N PHE A 103 19.25 23.23 28.91
CA PHE A 103 18.81 24.21 27.93
C PHE A 103 19.30 23.90 26.51
N LYS A 104 20.30 23.02 26.38
CA LYS A 104 20.84 22.57 25.08
C LYS A 104 20.42 21.17 24.65
N ASN A 105 19.70 20.47 25.51
CA ASN A 105 19.22 19.11 25.28
C ASN A 105 17.70 19.02 25.51
N VAL A 106 16.96 19.98 24.98
CA VAL A 106 15.50 20.04 25.13
C VAL A 106 14.84 19.16 24.06
N GLN A 107 13.98 18.24 24.50
CA GLN A 107 13.03 17.55 23.62
C GLN A 107 11.62 17.93 24.08
N PRO A 108 10.89 18.78 23.33
CA PRO A 108 9.53 19.16 23.70
C PRO A 108 8.58 17.97 23.69
N LEU A 109 7.46 18.09 24.42
CA LEU A 109 6.35 17.14 24.28
C LEU A 109 5.63 17.35 22.92
N PRO A 110 5.08 16.27 22.32
CA PRO A 110 4.35 16.34 21.06
C PRO A 110 3.15 17.29 21.13
N PRO A 111 2.88 18.07 20.07
CA PRO A 111 1.68 18.90 19.97
C PRO A 111 0.39 18.07 20.19
N GLN A 112 -0.62 18.70 20.76
CA GLN A 112 -1.89 18.05 21.12
C GLN A 112 -3.07 18.70 20.40
N ASN A 113 -4.23 18.04 20.40
CA ASN A 113 -5.49 18.57 19.83
C ASN A 113 -5.36 19.04 18.38
N LEU A 114 -4.59 18.30 17.57
CA LEU A 114 -4.47 18.58 16.14
C LEU A 114 -5.84 18.43 15.46
N SER A 115 -6.25 19.48 14.74
CA SER A 115 -7.58 19.58 14.13
C SER A 115 -7.49 20.29 12.79
N VAL A 116 -8.43 19.98 11.89
CA VAL A 116 -8.57 20.59 10.57
C VAL A 116 -9.95 21.22 10.46
N SER A 117 -10.02 22.45 9.94
CA SER A 117 -11.27 23.12 9.63
C SER A 117 -11.23 23.70 8.21
N SER A 118 -12.35 23.60 7.49
CA SER A 118 -12.47 24.19 6.15
C SER A 118 -12.78 25.69 6.26
N MET A 119 -12.05 26.50 5.52
CA MET A 119 -12.24 27.95 5.44
C MET A 119 -13.23 28.30 4.33
N THR A 120 -13.83 29.49 4.40
CA THR A 120 -14.74 30.00 3.35
C THR A 120 -14.05 30.21 2.00
N SER A 121 -12.71 30.35 1.98
CA SER A 121 -11.90 30.41 0.76
C SER A 121 -11.76 29.06 0.04
N GLY A 122 -12.13 27.95 0.69
CA GLY A 122 -11.86 26.58 0.22
C GLY A 122 -10.59 25.96 0.79
N ASP A 123 -9.74 26.76 1.44
CA ASP A 123 -8.51 26.29 2.10
C ASP A 123 -8.80 25.54 3.39
N PHE A 124 -7.77 24.86 3.92
CA PHE A 124 -7.86 24.10 5.16
C PHE A 124 -6.98 24.72 6.24
N LEU A 125 -7.61 25.14 7.34
CA LEU A 125 -6.91 25.61 8.53
C LEU A 125 -6.59 24.42 9.43
N LEU A 126 -5.30 24.12 9.56
CA LEU A 126 -4.77 23.15 10.50
C LEU A 126 -4.38 23.87 11.79
N SER A 127 -4.85 23.41 12.94
CA SER A 127 -4.55 24.01 14.25
C SER A 127 -4.24 22.95 15.30
N TRP A 128 -3.33 23.27 16.22
CA TRP A 128 -2.92 22.40 17.33
C TRP A 128 -2.67 23.22 18.59
N ASN A 129 -2.48 22.53 19.71
CA ASN A 129 -2.08 23.12 20.98
C ASN A 129 -0.65 22.71 21.32
N THR A 130 0.10 23.64 21.89
CA THR A 130 1.34 23.31 22.62
C THR A 130 0.98 22.41 23.80
N ALA A 131 1.71 21.31 23.99
CA ALA A 131 1.48 20.42 25.13
C ALA A 131 1.67 21.16 26.47
N ASP A 132 0.85 20.83 27.46
CA ASP A 132 0.81 21.53 28.76
C ASP A 132 2.18 21.58 29.47
N GLY A 133 2.99 20.53 29.36
CA GLY A 133 4.36 20.49 29.91
C GLY A 133 5.41 21.30 29.13
N SER A 134 5.07 21.75 27.92
CA SER A 134 5.94 22.56 27.05
C SER A 134 5.55 24.05 27.04
N GLN A 135 4.52 24.46 27.79
CA GLN A 135 4.04 25.86 27.79
C GLN A 135 5.11 26.86 28.27
N GLY A 136 6.03 26.42 29.13
CA GLY A 136 7.18 27.24 29.58
C GLY A 136 8.16 27.60 28.46
N LEU A 137 8.12 26.90 27.33
CA LEU A 137 8.88 27.24 26.12
C LEU A 137 8.16 28.31 25.28
N GLY A 138 6.88 28.57 25.52
CA GLY A 138 6.11 29.66 24.91
C GLY A 138 6.34 29.81 23.41
N ASN A 139 6.78 31.02 23.02
CA ASN A 139 7.05 31.41 21.63
C ASN A 139 8.40 30.92 21.08
N ALA A 140 9.15 30.16 21.88
CA ALA A 140 10.46 29.62 21.50
C ALA A 140 10.35 28.25 20.82
N LEU A 141 9.18 27.90 20.26
CA LEU A 141 8.98 26.65 19.53
C LEU A 141 8.79 26.91 18.04
N ASP A 142 9.51 26.12 17.23
CA ASP A 142 9.20 25.91 15.82
C ASP A 142 8.42 24.59 15.69
N TYR A 143 7.52 24.55 14.72
CA TYR A 143 6.68 23.40 14.41
C TYR A 143 6.95 22.92 13.00
N GLU A 144 7.01 21.61 12.84
CA GLU A 144 7.01 20.98 11.53
C GLU A 144 5.68 20.27 11.34
N VAL A 145 4.95 20.69 10.31
CA VAL A 145 3.73 20.04 9.84
C VAL A 145 4.11 19.15 8.67
N SER A 146 3.78 17.88 8.73
CA SER A 146 3.94 16.96 7.61
C SER A 146 2.58 16.41 7.21
N TYR A 147 2.26 16.45 5.92
CA TYR A 147 0.99 15.98 5.39
C TYR A 147 1.15 15.25 4.07
N ARG A 148 0.26 14.28 3.85
CA ARG A 148 0.25 13.42 2.66
C ARG A 148 -1.16 12.91 2.39
N ARG A 149 -1.38 12.32 1.22
CA ARG A 149 -2.58 11.54 0.96
C ARG A 149 -2.50 10.22 1.73
N GLU A 150 -3.65 9.69 2.11
CA GLU A 150 -3.76 8.50 2.96
C GLU A 150 -3.01 7.27 2.41
N TRP A 151 -2.91 7.15 1.08
CA TRP A 151 -2.21 6.04 0.41
C TRP A 151 -0.72 6.30 0.14
N GLU A 152 -0.24 7.54 0.30
CA GLU A 152 1.16 7.91 0.07
C GLU A 152 2.06 7.49 1.24
N SER A 153 3.36 7.37 0.96
CA SER A 153 4.38 7.12 1.98
C SER A 153 4.69 8.40 2.77
N TRP A 154 5.26 8.27 3.99
CA TRP A 154 5.66 9.44 4.77
C TRP A 154 6.99 10.05 4.25
N GLU A 155 7.76 9.30 3.48
CA GLU A 155 9.00 9.71 2.82
C GLU A 155 8.75 10.74 1.71
N GLU A 156 7.58 10.66 1.06
CA GLU A 156 7.15 11.56 -0.01
C GLU A 156 6.24 12.69 0.49
N ALA A 157 5.98 12.76 1.79
CA ALA A 157 5.08 13.72 2.38
C ALA A 157 5.57 15.16 2.22
N ALA A 158 4.64 16.08 2.02
CA ALA A 158 4.94 17.50 2.07
C ALA A 158 5.21 17.92 3.52
N SER A 159 6.19 18.80 3.71
CA SER A 159 6.58 19.30 5.03
C SER A 159 6.66 20.82 5.03
N LEU A 160 6.12 21.43 6.08
CA LEU A 160 6.12 22.87 6.32
C LEU A 160 6.78 23.14 7.66
N LEU A 161 7.82 23.96 7.67
CA LEU A 161 8.46 24.44 8.89
C LEU A 161 7.89 25.83 9.22
N LEU A 162 7.38 25.96 10.44
CA LEU A 162 6.65 27.13 10.91
C LEU A 162 7.25 27.60 12.23
N SER A 163 7.43 28.91 12.38
CA SER A 163 8.01 29.48 13.60
C SER A 163 6.95 30.17 14.43
N ASN A 164 6.94 29.87 15.74
CA ASN A 164 6.10 30.56 16.72
C ASN A 164 4.62 30.67 16.32
N THR A 165 4.03 29.57 15.85
CA THR A 165 2.61 29.49 15.50
C THR A 165 2.05 28.14 15.89
N THR A 166 0.75 28.12 16.16
CA THR A 166 -0.01 26.90 16.48
C THR A 166 -1.02 26.54 15.40
N HIS A 167 -0.92 27.19 14.24
CA HIS A 167 -1.80 26.94 13.10
C HIS A 167 -1.11 27.24 11.77
N CYS A 168 -1.61 26.63 10.70
CA CYS A 168 -1.26 26.96 9.32
C CYS A 168 -2.44 26.74 8.37
N SER A 169 -2.42 27.47 7.26
CA SER A 169 -3.38 27.27 6.16
C SER A 169 -2.74 26.42 5.07
N LEU A 170 -3.41 25.34 4.70
CA LEU A 170 -3.10 24.51 3.54
C LEU A 170 -3.97 24.97 2.37
N ARG A 171 -3.33 25.48 1.32
CA ARG A 171 -4.04 26.00 0.15
C ARG A 171 -4.72 24.87 -0.59
N HIS A 172 -5.97 25.08 -0.99
CA HIS A 172 -6.70 24.08 -1.78
C HIS A 172 -6.04 23.78 -3.13
N GLU A 173 -5.28 24.73 -3.67
CA GLU A 173 -4.50 24.62 -4.93
C GLU A 173 -3.39 23.56 -4.85
N ASP A 174 -2.79 23.40 -3.67
CA ASP A 174 -1.68 22.46 -3.42
C ASP A 174 -2.20 21.05 -3.09
N LEU A 175 -3.51 20.89 -2.94
CA LEU A 175 -4.16 19.64 -2.56
C LEU A 175 -4.92 19.06 -3.74
N VAL A 176 -4.85 17.73 -3.89
CA VAL A 176 -5.62 17.04 -4.93
C VAL A 176 -7.09 16.96 -4.46
N PRO A 177 -8.07 17.44 -5.25
CA PRO A 177 -9.50 17.34 -4.91
C PRO A 177 -9.95 15.89 -4.70
N GLY A 178 -11.08 15.65 -4.03
CA GLY A 178 -11.65 14.32 -3.79
C GLY A 178 -10.65 13.29 -3.24
N SER A 179 -9.75 13.70 -2.35
CA SER A 179 -8.70 12.86 -1.77
C SER A 179 -8.76 12.91 -0.25
N SER A 180 -8.47 11.79 0.40
CA SER A 180 -8.23 11.73 1.85
C SER A 180 -6.78 12.13 2.13
N TYR A 181 -6.60 13.10 3.00
CA TYR A 181 -5.30 13.53 3.50
C TYR A 181 -5.15 13.22 4.98
N ILE A 182 -3.90 13.01 5.40
CA ILE A 182 -3.49 12.83 6.79
C ILE A 182 -2.36 13.82 7.07
N ALA A 183 -2.39 14.45 8.24
CA ALA A 183 -1.32 15.32 8.73
C ALA A 183 -0.90 14.97 10.16
N ARG A 184 0.34 15.29 10.48
CA ARG A 184 0.93 15.20 11.81
C ARG A 184 1.86 16.39 12.04
N VAL A 185 2.03 16.77 13.31
CA VAL A 185 2.83 17.93 13.69
C VAL A 185 3.82 17.53 14.79
N ARG A 186 5.03 18.05 14.75
CA ARG A 186 6.01 17.93 15.85
C ARG A 186 6.64 19.27 16.15
N ALA A 187 7.13 19.44 17.37
CA ALA A 187 7.71 20.69 17.85
C ALA A 187 9.21 20.54 18.08
N ARG A 188 9.96 21.63 17.97
CA ARG A 188 11.37 21.71 18.37
C ARG A 188 11.65 23.09 18.97
N PRO A 189 12.71 23.23 19.77
CA PRO A 189 13.22 24.56 20.11
C PRO A 189 13.48 25.38 18.85
N GLY A 190 13.01 26.62 18.86
CA GLY A 190 13.09 27.52 17.73
C GLY A 190 14.52 27.93 17.44
N GLN A 191 14.86 28.13 16.17
CA GLN A 191 16.25 28.48 15.79
C GLN A 191 16.74 29.78 16.43
N ALA A 192 15.84 30.74 16.63
CA ALA A 192 16.14 32.02 17.26
C ALA A 192 16.06 31.99 18.80
N SER A 193 15.78 30.81 19.40
CA SER A 193 15.63 30.70 20.84
C SER A 193 16.96 30.43 21.55
N SER A 194 17.02 30.72 22.86
CA SER A 194 18.14 30.34 23.71
C SER A 194 18.18 28.83 24.01
N PHE A 195 17.18 28.08 23.56
CA PHE A 195 17.06 26.64 23.76
C PHE A 195 17.50 25.90 22.51
N SER A 196 18.15 24.75 22.69
CA SER A 196 18.46 23.84 21.59
C SER A 196 18.15 22.40 21.96
N GLY A 197 17.97 21.57 20.94
CA GLY A 197 17.69 20.17 21.11
C GLY A 197 16.97 19.57 19.91
N GLN A 198 16.21 18.52 20.16
CA GLN A 198 15.63 17.69 19.12
C GLN A 198 14.14 17.97 18.93
N PHE A 199 13.61 17.46 17.83
CA PHE A 199 12.17 17.42 17.65
C PHE A 199 11.51 16.50 18.69
N SER A 200 10.30 16.86 19.07
CA SER A 200 9.38 15.96 19.76
C SER A 200 9.06 14.76 18.88
N GLU A 201 8.50 13.73 19.51
CA GLU A 201 7.70 12.75 18.76
C GLU A 201 6.57 13.45 18.00
N TRP A 202 6.05 12.78 16.98
CA TRP A 202 4.91 13.27 16.22
C TRP A 202 3.64 13.31 17.07
N SER A 203 2.78 14.28 16.81
CA SER A 203 1.41 14.32 17.33
C SER A 203 0.60 13.12 16.84
N THR A 204 -0.56 12.92 17.45
CA THR A 204 -1.61 12.09 16.84
C THR A 204 -1.96 12.63 15.45
N GLU A 205 -2.19 11.72 14.52
CA GLU A 205 -2.55 12.05 13.14
C GLU A 205 -3.98 12.59 13.07
N VAL A 206 -4.21 13.54 12.16
CA VAL A 206 -5.56 14.03 11.81
C VAL A 206 -5.82 13.76 10.34
N SER A 207 -7.04 13.31 10.02
CA SER A 207 -7.47 13.05 8.65
C SER A 207 -8.55 14.03 8.21
N TRP A 208 -8.52 14.46 6.95
CA TRP A 208 -9.59 15.23 6.33
C TRP A 208 -9.77 14.82 4.86
N LYS A 209 -10.87 15.26 4.25
CA LYS A 209 -11.15 15.03 2.83
C LYS A 209 -11.25 16.37 2.10
N THR A 210 -10.60 16.45 0.95
CA THR A 210 -10.80 17.57 0.03
C THR A 210 -12.13 17.45 -0.70
N PRO A 211 -12.78 18.56 -1.11
CA PRO A 211 -14.05 18.51 -1.82
C PRO A 211 -13.92 17.70 -3.11
N GLU A 212 -14.99 17.02 -3.52
CA GLU A 212 -14.99 16.26 -4.78
C GLU A 212 -14.60 17.18 -5.94
N GLY A 213 -13.60 16.74 -6.72
CA GLY A 213 -13.24 17.41 -7.97
C GLY A 213 -14.22 17.06 -9.09
N GLY A 214 -14.08 17.75 -10.21
CA GLY A 214 -14.74 17.37 -11.45
C GLY A 214 -14.25 16.02 -12.00
N LEU A 215 -14.80 15.62 -13.14
CA LEU A 215 -14.40 14.40 -13.88
C LEU A 215 -13.08 14.56 -14.66
N GLN A 216 -12.46 15.74 -14.60
CA GLN A 216 -11.23 16.03 -15.33
C GLN A 216 -10.05 15.24 -14.75
N PRO A 217 -9.09 14.81 -15.60
CA PRO A 217 -7.81 14.29 -15.15
C PRO A 217 -7.13 15.30 -14.22
N ARG A 218 -6.43 14.80 -13.21
CA ARG A 218 -5.82 15.65 -12.18
C ARG A 218 -4.42 15.17 -11.81
N ASN A 219 -3.73 16.02 -11.03
CA ASN A 219 -2.38 15.75 -10.55
C ASN A 219 -1.42 15.36 -11.70
N LEU A 220 -1.53 16.04 -12.85
CA LEU A 220 -0.61 15.84 -13.97
C LEU A 220 0.78 16.32 -13.56
N ARG A 221 1.74 15.39 -13.50
CA ARG A 221 3.13 15.65 -13.14
C ARG A 221 4.05 15.04 -14.17
N CYS A 222 5.01 15.82 -14.65
CA CYS A 222 6.04 15.35 -15.57
C CYS A 222 7.42 15.57 -14.97
N LEU A 223 8.26 14.53 -14.96
CA LEU A 223 9.60 14.53 -14.41
C LEU A 223 10.60 14.18 -15.52
N PHE A 224 11.51 15.10 -15.82
CA PHE A 224 12.57 14.88 -16.80
C PHE A 224 13.76 14.19 -16.14
N SER A 225 14.25 13.10 -16.73
CA SER A 225 15.37 12.32 -16.20
C SER A 225 16.73 13.02 -16.32
N GLY A 226 16.81 14.14 -17.05
CA GLY A 226 18.07 14.83 -17.35
C GLY A 226 18.82 14.25 -18.57
N GLY A 227 18.32 13.16 -19.15
CA GLY A 227 18.89 12.54 -20.35
C GLY A 227 17.92 12.63 -21.52
N ASP A 228 17.14 11.56 -21.72
CA ASP A 228 16.34 11.33 -22.91
C ASP A 228 14.88 10.98 -22.60
N ARG A 229 14.42 11.11 -21.35
CA ARG A 229 13.10 10.63 -20.92
C ARG A 229 12.36 11.66 -20.08
N LEU A 230 11.12 11.94 -20.46
CA LEU A 230 10.16 12.72 -19.69
C LEU A 230 9.03 11.80 -19.25
N MET A 231 9.01 11.47 -17.96
CA MET A 231 7.98 10.61 -17.38
C MET A 231 6.80 11.46 -16.90
N CYS A 232 5.63 11.27 -17.48
CA CYS A 232 4.42 11.96 -17.08
C CYS A 232 3.44 11.00 -16.41
N SER A 233 2.77 11.45 -15.35
CA SER A 233 1.76 10.71 -14.61
C SER A 233 0.56 11.59 -14.28
N TRP A 234 -0.63 11.01 -14.26
CA TRP A 234 -1.89 11.69 -13.95
C TRP A 234 -2.87 10.72 -13.29
N GLU A 235 -3.94 11.27 -12.72
CA GLU A 235 -4.95 10.52 -12.00
C GLU A 235 -6.33 10.69 -12.64
N VAL A 236 -7.07 9.58 -12.74
CA VAL A 236 -8.45 9.54 -13.25
C VAL A 236 -9.34 8.69 -12.34
N LYS A 237 -10.63 9.00 -12.32
CA LYS A 237 -11.59 8.31 -11.44
C LYS A 237 -11.80 6.88 -11.94
N LYS A 238 -11.58 5.89 -11.09
CA LYS A 238 -11.66 4.45 -11.45
C LYS A 238 -13.01 4.07 -12.06
N ALA A 239 -14.09 4.73 -11.63
CA ALA A 239 -15.44 4.47 -12.11
C ALA A 239 -15.65 4.78 -13.61
N ILE A 240 -14.82 5.66 -14.20
CA ILE A 240 -14.98 6.07 -15.60
C ILE A 240 -13.97 5.43 -16.55
N THR A 241 -12.91 4.78 -16.04
CA THR A 241 -11.84 4.22 -16.90
C THR A 241 -12.28 3.03 -17.75
N THR A 242 -13.42 2.41 -17.43
CA THR A 242 -14.04 1.36 -18.25
C THR A 242 -14.81 1.90 -19.45
N SER A 243 -15.15 3.19 -19.45
CA SER A 243 -15.98 3.84 -20.49
C SER A 243 -15.23 4.93 -21.25
N VAL A 244 -14.23 5.57 -20.61
CA VAL A 244 -13.46 6.66 -21.19
C VAL A 244 -11.98 6.32 -21.08
N LEU A 245 -11.32 6.19 -22.23
CA LEU A 245 -9.87 6.08 -22.29
C LEU A 245 -9.25 7.47 -22.27
N PHE A 246 -8.18 7.65 -21.50
CA PHE A 246 -7.42 8.89 -21.48
C PHE A 246 -6.07 8.68 -22.15
N GLY A 247 -5.69 9.63 -22.99
CA GLY A 247 -4.41 9.67 -23.68
C GLY A 247 -3.64 10.91 -23.25
N LEU A 248 -2.31 10.79 -23.23
CA LEU A 248 -1.42 11.91 -23.04
C LEU A 248 -0.92 12.38 -24.39
N PHE A 249 -1.07 13.67 -24.65
CA PHE A 249 -0.69 14.32 -25.89
C PHE A 249 0.34 15.40 -25.58
N PHE A 250 1.38 15.49 -26.41
CA PHE A 250 2.45 16.44 -26.19
C PHE A 250 2.89 17.14 -27.48
N LYS A 251 3.43 18.34 -27.31
CA LYS A 251 4.12 19.10 -28.36
C LYS A 251 5.51 19.46 -27.87
N ALA A 252 6.53 19.09 -28.64
CA ALA A 252 7.92 19.41 -28.33
C ALA A 252 8.23 20.91 -28.51
N THR A 253 7.47 21.61 -29.36
CA THR A 253 7.52 23.08 -29.52
C THR A 253 6.12 23.63 -29.81
N PRO A 254 5.85 24.94 -29.61
CA PRO A 254 4.56 25.53 -29.96
C PRO A 254 4.13 25.34 -31.42
N ALA A 255 5.11 25.16 -32.32
CA ALA A 255 4.89 24.99 -33.76
C ALA A 255 4.86 23.52 -34.22
N SER A 256 5.19 22.56 -33.36
CA SER A 256 5.17 21.14 -33.73
C SER A 256 3.74 20.60 -33.80
N GLU A 257 3.56 19.55 -34.59
CA GLU A 257 2.35 18.74 -34.51
C GLU A 257 2.23 18.11 -33.12
N GLU A 258 1.00 17.78 -32.74
CA GLU A 258 0.71 17.13 -31.48
C GLU A 258 0.88 15.63 -31.62
N GLU A 259 1.71 15.04 -30.78
CA GLU A 259 1.98 13.61 -30.76
C GLU A 259 1.27 12.95 -29.58
N GLU A 260 0.87 11.69 -29.75
CA GLU A 260 0.29 10.88 -28.69
C GLU A 260 1.37 10.01 -28.04
N CYS A 261 1.46 10.06 -26.72
CA CYS A 261 2.36 9.20 -25.95
C CYS A 261 1.78 7.78 -25.83
N SER A 262 2.57 6.76 -26.18
CA SER A 262 2.20 5.36 -25.99
C SER A 262 3.44 4.49 -25.69
N PRO A 263 3.31 3.40 -24.90
CA PRO A 263 2.08 2.93 -24.25
C PRO A 263 1.76 3.69 -22.94
N VAL A 264 0.47 3.76 -22.61
CA VAL A 264 0.01 4.25 -21.30
C VAL A 264 -0.03 3.09 -20.32
N HIS A 265 0.67 3.23 -19.20
CA HIS A 265 0.66 2.28 -18.09
C HIS A 265 -0.37 2.71 -17.04
N GLU A 266 -1.08 1.75 -16.45
CA GLU A 266 -2.03 2.00 -15.37
C GLU A 266 -1.61 1.27 -14.10
N LYS A 267 -1.70 1.98 -12.97
CA LYS A 267 -1.44 1.46 -11.63
C LYS A 267 -2.66 1.74 -10.74
N THR A 268 -3.28 0.66 -10.26
CA THR A 268 -4.33 0.75 -9.25
C THR A 268 -3.72 0.91 -7.87
N LEU A 269 -4.20 1.89 -7.12
CA LEU A 269 -3.80 2.11 -5.73
C LEU A 269 -4.90 1.57 -4.80
N PRO A 270 -4.55 0.88 -3.69
CA PRO A 270 -5.54 0.35 -2.76
C PRO A 270 -6.26 1.49 -2.02
N HIS A 271 -7.54 1.29 -1.71
CA HIS A 271 -8.38 2.20 -0.92
C HIS A 271 -8.56 3.63 -1.48
N THR A 272 -8.22 3.87 -2.75
CA THR A 272 -8.52 5.13 -3.45
C THR A 272 -9.49 4.92 -4.61
N PRO A 273 -10.44 5.84 -4.83
CA PRO A 273 -11.35 5.78 -5.98
C PRO A 273 -10.71 6.24 -7.30
N TYR A 274 -9.38 6.41 -7.33
CA TYR A 274 -8.62 6.87 -8.48
C TYR A 274 -7.58 5.83 -8.92
N VAL A 275 -7.26 5.83 -10.20
CA VAL A 275 -6.15 5.07 -10.77
C VAL A 275 -5.11 6.05 -11.32
N VAL A 276 -3.84 5.69 -11.16
CA VAL A 276 -2.73 6.47 -11.70
C VAL A 276 -2.40 5.91 -13.07
N GLN A 277 -2.35 6.79 -14.07
CA GLN A 277 -1.88 6.47 -15.40
C GLN A 277 -0.59 7.22 -15.69
N SER A 278 0.31 6.60 -16.43
CA SER A 278 1.61 7.19 -16.74
C SER A 278 2.08 6.82 -18.14
N CYS A 279 2.82 7.72 -18.78
CA CYS A 279 3.42 7.50 -20.08
C CYS A 279 4.80 8.17 -20.15
N GLU A 280 5.72 7.53 -20.87
CA GLU A 280 7.08 8.01 -21.03
C GLU A 280 7.28 8.60 -22.43
N ILE A 281 7.68 9.87 -22.47
CA ILE A 281 7.95 10.59 -23.72
C ILE A 281 9.46 10.54 -23.98
N PRO A 282 9.91 10.03 -25.14
CA PRO A 282 11.31 10.12 -25.54
C PRO A 282 11.66 11.56 -25.92
N VAL A 283 12.71 12.09 -25.30
CA VAL A 283 13.24 13.44 -25.52
C VAL A 283 14.55 13.32 -26.30
N ASN A 284 14.60 13.83 -27.52
CA ASN A 284 15.85 13.87 -28.30
C ASN A 284 16.73 15.07 -27.88
N ASN A 285 18.01 14.82 -27.56
CA ASN A 285 19.03 15.82 -27.19
C ASN A 285 19.09 17.00 -28.18
N SER A 286 19.34 18.27 -27.84
CA SER A 286 19.19 19.12 -26.64
C SER A 286 19.88 20.45 -27.01
N SER A 287 19.16 21.41 -27.59
CA SER A 287 19.63 22.82 -27.67
C SER A 287 18.55 23.85 -28.06
N SER A 288 17.35 23.44 -28.50
CA SER A 288 16.24 24.38 -28.77
C SER A 288 14.92 24.03 -28.08
N GLN A 289 14.81 22.89 -27.40
CA GLN A 289 13.55 22.36 -26.84
C GLN A 289 13.59 22.33 -25.31
N SER A 290 13.41 23.50 -24.68
CA SER A 290 13.34 23.61 -23.22
C SER A 290 11.91 23.44 -22.66
N GLN A 291 10.90 23.48 -23.52
CA GLN A 291 9.50 23.55 -23.09
C GLN A 291 8.61 22.62 -23.91
N TYR A 292 8.15 21.55 -23.26
CA TYR A 292 7.12 20.66 -23.78
C TYR A 292 5.76 21.14 -23.28
N HIS A 293 4.77 21.19 -24.18
CA HIS A 293 3.38 21.34 -23.79
C HIS A 293 2.75 19.95 -23.69
N VAL A 294 2.27 19.58 -22.51
CA VAL A 294 1.68 18.26 -22.24
C VAL A 294 0.22 18.46 -21.83
N SER A 295 -0.67 17.64 -22.38
CA SER A 295 -2.10 17.65 -22.05
C SER A 295 -2.63 16.23 -21.95
N VAL A 296 -3.59 16.02 -21.05
CA VAL A 296 -4.30 14.76 -20.90
C VAL A 296 -5.76 14.99 -21.27
N ARG A 297 -6.29 14.18 -22.17
CA ARG A 297 -7.69 14.27 -22.63
C ARG A 297 -8.26 12.90 -22.95
N ALA A 298 -9.58 12.83 -22.99
CA ALA A 298 -10.27 11.62 -23.42
C ALA A 298 -9.90 11.31 -24.89
N LYS A 299 -9.62 10.04 -25.17
CA LYS A 299 -9.40 9.53 -26.52
C LYS A 299 -10.75 9.28 -27.18
N THR A 300 -10.85 9.67 -28.44
CA THR A 300 -11.96 9.26 -29.28
C THR A 300 -11.64 7.89 -29.85
N GLU A 301 -12.49 6.90 -29.59
CA GLU A 301 -12.36 5.57 -30.18
C GLU A 301 -13.41 5.38 -31.26
N ASP A 302 -12.94 5.17 -32.48
CA ASP A 302 -13.79 4.90 -33.62
C ASP A 302 -13.62 3.45 -34.07
N LYS A 303 -14.74 2.76 -34.26
CA LYS A 303 -14.77 1.44 -34.85
C LYS A 303 -15.37 1.52 -36.24
N LEU A 304 -14.55 1.22 -37.25
CA LEU A 304 -15.06 1.04 -38.61
C LEU A 304 -15.94 -0.21 -38.66
N ILE A 305 -17.24 0.00 -38.88
CA ILE A 305 -18.19 -1.07 -39.17
C ILE A 305 -18.59 -0.92 -40.64
N GLU A 306 -18.05 -1.81 -41.47
CA GLU A 306 -18.43 -1.88 -42.88
C GLU A 306 -19.89 -2.34 -42.99
N ALA A 307 -20.81 -1.41 -43.24
CA ALA A 307 -22.26 -1.69 -43.27
C ALA A 307 -22.62 -2.82 -44.25
N TYR A 308 -21.93 -2.92 -45.38
CA TYR A 308 -22.16 -3.96 -46.39
C TYR A 308 -21.80 -5.38 -45.93
N ARG A 309 -21.01 -5.52 -44.85
CA ARG A 309 -20.66 -6.80 -44.22
C ARG A 309 -21.48 -7.11 -42.96
N ASN A 310 -22.22 -6.13 -42.43
CA ASN A 310 -22.92 -6.22 -41.15
C ASN A 310 -24.44 -6.08 -41.35
N ILE A 311 -24.96 -6.79 -42.35
CA ILE A 311 -26.38 -6.72 -42.72
C ILE A 311 -27.17 -7.76 -41.93
N GLN A 312 -28.16 -7.31 -41.15
CA GLN A 312 -29.15 -8.17 -40.53
C GLN A 312 -30.53 -7.89 -41.16
N VAL A 313 -30.94 -8.78 -42.06
CA VAL A 313 -32.26 -8.73 -42.69
C VAL A 313 -33.34 -9.18 -41.73
N LEU A 314 -34.53 -8.59 -41.86
CA LEU A 314 -35.71 -8.99 -41.10
C LEU A 314 -36.12 -10.41 -41.50
N PRO A 315 -36.67 -11.21 -40.57
CA PRO A 315 -37.12 -12.56 -40.88
C PRO A 315 -38.21 -12.57 -41.97
N PRO A 316 -38.27 -13.60 -42.84
CA PRO A 316 -39.24 -13.66 -43.93
C PRO A 316 -40.68 -13.61 -43.43
N ALA A 317 -41.54 -12.86 -44.10
CA ALA A 317 -42.93 -12.70 -43.71
C ALA A 317 -43.82 -13.81 -44.30
N ASN A 318 -44.93 -14.11 -43.63
CA ASN A 318 -46.01 -14.97 -44.14
C ASN A 318 -45.55 -16.37 -44.60
N VAL A 319 -44.70 -17.02 -43.79
CA VAL A 319 -44.33 -18.42 -44.02
C VAL A 319 -45.60 -19.28 -43.94
N SER A 320 -45.94 -19.95 -45.04
CA SER A 320 -47.13 -20.79 -45.16
C SER A 320 -46.82 -22.08 -45.89
N VAL A 321 -47.58 -23.12 -45.57
CA VAL A 321 -47.48 -24.46 -46.19
C VAL A 321 -48.76 -24.70 -46.97
N THR A 322 -48.64 -25.02 -48.25
CA THR A 322 -49.77 -25.41 -49.11
C THR A 322 -49.58 -26.83 -49.62
N ALA A 323 -50.62 -27.66 -49.55
CA ALA A 323 -50.61 -28.99 -50.15
C ALA A 323 -50.95 -28.88 -51.64
N THR A 324 -50.11 -29.47 -52.48
CA THR A 324 -50.31 -29.53 -53.94
C THR A 324 -51.17 -30.74 -54.33
N GLU A 325 -51.78 -30.70 -55.51
CA GLU A 325 -52.64 -31.77 -56.04
C GLU A 325 -51.94 -33.15 -56.12
N ASN A 326 -50.60 -33.16 -56.14
CA ASN A 326 -49.77 -34.36 -56.24
C ASN A 326 -49.28 -34.92 -54.89
N GLN A 327 -49.94 -34.59 -53.77
CA GLN A 327 -49.51 -34.97 -52.41
C GLN A 327 -48.12 -34.44 -51.98
N GLU A 328 -47.60 -33.38 -52.62
CA GLU A 328 -46.39 -32.69 -52.19
C GLU A 328 -46.75 -31.45 -51.36
N TYR A 329 -45.90 -31.06 -50.41
CA TYR A 329 -46.07 -29.83 -49.62
C TYR A 329 -45.17 -28.74 -50.17
N GLU A 330 -45.72 -27.56 -50.42
CA GLU A 330 -44.96 -26.38 -50.85
C GLU A 330 -44.87 -25.38 -49.69
N LEU A 331 -43.63 -25.00 -49.34
CA LEU A 331 -43.36 -23.95 -48.37
C LEU A 331 -43.16 -22.63 -49.13
N ARG A 332 -43.93 -21.60 -48.77
CA ARG A 332 -43.85 -20.26 -49.36
C ARG A 332 -43.58 -19.22 -48.28
N TRP A 333 -42.77 -18.23 -48.61
CA TRP A 333 -42.52 -17.07 -47.78
C TRP A 333 -42.45 -15.81 -48.64
N LYS A 334 -42.65 -14.65 -48.03
CA LYS A 334 -42.46 -13.35 -48.68
C LYS A 334 -41.09 -12.79 -48.31
N LYS A 335 -40.28 -12.51 -49.33
CA LYS A 335 -39.05 -11.74 -49.17
C LYS A 335 -39.37 -10.31 -48.75
N HIS A 336 -38.44 -9.68 -48.05
CA HIS A 336 -38.51 -8.24 -47.82
C HIS A 336 -37.89 -7.50 -49.00
N ASP A 337 -38.56 -6.44 -49.45
CA ASP A 337 -38.02 -5.58 -50.50
C ASP A 337 -36.84 -4.76 -49.95
N LEU A 338 -35.69 -4.91 -50.59
CA LEU A 338 -34.51 -4.10 -50.33
C LEU A 338 -34.46 -2.97 -51.36
N ASN A 339 -33.95 -1.79 -50.96
CA ASN A 339 -33.78 -0.65 -51.88
C ASN A 339 -32.84 -0.94 -53.06
N TYR A 340 -32.01 -1.98 -52.95
CA TYR A 340 -31.04 -2.38 -53.95
C TYR A 340 -31.38 -3.75 -54.49
N SER A 341 -31.82 -3.80 -55.75
CA SER A 341 -32.27 -5.02 -56.43
C SER A 341 -31.15 -6.02 -56.73
N PHE A 342 -29.89 -5.58 -56.71
CA PHE A 342 -28.72 -6.44 -56.93
C PHE A 342 -28.32 -7.26 -55.71
N ILE A 343 -28.88 -6.98 -54.52
CA ILE A 343 -28.60 -7.75 -53.31
C ILE A 343 -29.45 -9.02 -53.34
N THR A 344 -28.80 -10.16 -53.50
CA THR A 344 -29.45 -11.47 -53.49
C THR A 344 -29.72 -11.93 -52.06
N GLN A 345 -30.96 -12.35 -51.80
CA GLN A 345 -31.37 -12.90 -50.51
C GLN A 345 -31.40 -14.43 -50.62
N ARG A 346 -30.65 -15.12 -49.77
CA ARG A 346 -30.74 -16.59 -49.66
C ARG A 346 -31.42 -16.97 -48.36
N TYR A 347 -32.06 -18.12 -48.38
CA TYR A 347 -32.89 -18.56 -47.26
C TYR A 347 -32.48 -19.96 -46.81
N GLN A 348 -32.47 -20.17 -45.50
CA GLN A 348 -32.24 -21.48 -44.89
C GLN A 348 -33.53 -21.99 -44.23
N VAL A 349 -34.13 -23.00 -44.86
CA VAL A 349 -35.34 -23.67 -44.34
C VAL A 349 -34.95 -24.79 -43.36
N LYS A 350 -35.71 -24.92 -42.26
CA LYS A 350 -35.67 -26.08 -41.36
C LYS A 350 -37.09 -26.55 -41.05
N TYR A 351 -37.32 -27.85 -41.11
CA TYR A 351 -38.60 -28.47 -40.77
C TYR A 351 -38.39 -29.80 -40.04
N TRP A 352 -39.35 -30.19 -39.20
CA TRP A 352 -39.31 -31.41 -38.40
C TRP A 352 -40.72 -31.99 -38.16
N GLU A 353 -40.76 -33.26 -37.75
CA GLU A 353 -41.97 -33.96 -37.35
C GLU A 353 -42.31 -33.62 -35.89
N ASN A 354 -43.58 -33.30 -35.61
CA ASN A 354 -44.01 -32.86 -34.29
C ASN A 354 -43.85 -33.99 -33.25
N LYS A 355 -43.35 -33.64 -32.05
CA LYS A 355 -42.93 -34.53 -30.94
C LYS A 355 -41.57 -35.24 -31.06
N ARG A 356 -40.70 -34.87 -32.00
CA ARG A 356 -39.27 -35.24 -32.00
C ARG A 356 -38.38 -33.99 -32.04
N TYR A 357 -38.29 -33.28 -30.93
CA TYR A 357 -37.25 -32.26 -30.79
C TYR A 357 -35.88 -32.95 -30.93
N GLU A 358 -35.08 -32.45 -31.87
CA GLU A 358 -33.64 -32.71 -32.08
C GLU A 358 -33.16 -33.95 -32.85
N LYS A 359 -33.99 -34.93 -33.24
CA LYS A 359 -33.46 -36.14 -33.93
C LYS A 359 -33.61 -36.21 -35.44
N VAL A 360 -34.30 -35.27 -36.09
CA VAL A 360 -34.47 -35.33 -37.54
C VAL A 360 -34.53 -33.95 -38.19
N THR A 361 -33.36 -33.35 -38.42
CA THR A 361 -33.23 -32.12 -39.21
C THR A 361 -33.08 -32.50 -40.68
N TYR A 362 -34.12 -32.34 -41.50
CA TYR A 362 -33.99 -32.59 -42.93
C TYR A 362 -33.72 -31.29 -43.71
N LYS A 363 -32.61 -31.33 -44.47
CA LYS A 363 -32.14 -30.42 -45.54
C LYS A 363 -32.11 -28.92 -45.23
N VAL A 364 -30.88 -28.41 -45.09
CA VAL A 364 -30.52 -27.02 -45.38
C VAL A 364 -30.34 -26.92 -46.90
N GLN A 365 -31.11 -26.07 -47.55
CA GLN A 365 -30.97 -25.78 -48.97
C GLN A 365 -31.11 -24.27 -49.15
N GLU A 366 -30.18 -23.64 -49.87
CA GLU A 366 -30.33 -22.23 -50.27
C GLU A 366 -31.36 -22.19 -51.41
N VAL A 367 -32.46 -21.48 -51.19
CA VAL A 367 -33.61 -21.40 -52.11
C VAL A 367 -34.03 -19.94 -52.22
N ASP A 368 -34.56 -19.52 -53.39
CA ASP A 368 -34.97 -18.13 -53.64
C ASP A 368 -36.26 -17.74 -52.89
N GLU A 369 -37.43 -18.23 -53.32
CA GLU A 369 -38.73 -17.74 -52.79
C GLU A 369 -39.74 -18.85 -52.45
N SER A 370 -39.43 -20.10 -52.76
CA SER A 370 -40.28 -21.26 -52.44
C SER A 370 -39.47 -22.55 -52.44
N MET A 371 -39.94 -23.55 -51.67
CA MET A 371 -39.34 -24.89 -51.63
C MET A 371 -40.42 -25.97 -51.71
N LEU A 372 -40.29 -26.89 -52.67
CA LEU A 372 -41.13 -28.08 -52.79
C LEU A 372 -40.56 -29.23 -51.95
N LEU A 373 -41.37 -29.73 -51.01
CA LEU A 373 -41.06 -30.89 -50.18
C LEU A 373 -41.71 -32.14 -50.80
N ARG A 374 -40.89 -32.97 -51.48
CA ARG A 374 -41.37 -34.20 -52.12
C ARG A 374 -41.36 -35.41 -51.18
N ASN A 375 -42.41 -36.23 -51.25
CA ASN A 375 -42.56 -37.56 -50.64
C ASN A 375 -42.45 -37.67 -49.09
N ARG A 376 -43.05 -36.77 -48.28
CA ARG A 376 -42.98 -36.87 -46.80
C ARG A 376 -44.23 -36.34 -46.07
N PRO A 377 -44.48 -36.75 -44.80
CA PRO A 377 -45.69 -36.41 -44.04
C PRO A 377 -45.80 -34.89 -43.78
N ALA A 378 -47.03 -34.42 -43.62
CA ALA A 378 -47.39 -33.01 -43.42
C ALA A 378 -46.52 -32.30 -42.35
N CYS A 379 -45.91 -31.16 -42.71
CA CYS A 379 -45.22 -30.29 -41.76
C CYS A 379 -46.26 -29.64 -40.82
N THR A 380 -46.20 -29.94 -39.53
CA THR A 380 -47.07 -29.32 -38.51
C THR A 380 -46.40 -28.17 -37.73
N ASP A 381 -45.08 -27.98 -37.87
CA ASP A 381 -44.36 -26.80 -37.35
C ASP A 381 -43.07 -26.59 -38.17
N CYS A 382 -42.97 -25.46 -38.87
CA CYS A 382 -41.91 -25.14 -39.83
C CYS A 382 -41.32 -23.77 -39.44
N ARG A 383 -40.00 -23.67 -39.19
CA ARG A 383 -39.32 -22.39 -38.85
C ARG A 383 -38.14 -22.14 -39.78
N GLN A 384 -37.97 -20.90 -40.21
CA GLN A 384 -36.96 -20.51 -41.20
C GLN A 384 -36.03 -19.43 -40.65
N ASN A 385 -34.73 -19.56 -40.93
CA ASN A 385 -33.73 -18.52 -40.67
C ASN A 385 -33.16 -18.04 -42.01
N GLN A 386 -32.87 -16.75 -42.12
CA GLN A 386 -32.28 -16.18 -43.34
C GLN A 386 -30.76 -16.14 -43.23
N LEU A 387 -30.04 -16.43 -44.31
CA LEU A 387 -28.58 -16.35 -44.39
C LEU A 387 -28.20 -15.63 -45.68
N ILE A 388 -27.34 -14.62 -45.58
CA ILE A 388 -26.81 -13.91 -46.75
C ILE A 388 -25.36 -14.40 -46.96
N PRO A 389 -25.06 -15.22 -47.97
CA PRO A 389 -23.70 -15.36 -48.46
C PRO A 389 -23.38 -14.21 -49.41
N GLY A 390 -22.17 -13.69 -49.27
CA GLY A 390 -21.80 -12.31 -49.58
C GLY A 390 -21.80 -11.85 -51.04
N VAL A 391 -21.60 -10.53 -51.13
CA VAL A 391 -21.29 -9.69 -52.29
C VAL A 391 -20.10 -10.21 -53.08
#